data_AF-A0A1V5KD07-F1
#
_entry.id   AF-A0A1V5KD07-F1
#
_cell.length_a   1.000
_cell.length_b   1.000
_cell.length_c   1.000
_cell.angle_alpha   90.00
_cell.angle_beta   90.00
_cell.angle_gamma   90.00
#
_symmetry.space_group_name_H-M   'P 1'
#
loop_
_entity.id
_entity.type
_entity.pdbx_description
1 polymer ?
#
loop_
_entity_poly.entity_id
_entity_poly.type
_entity_poly.pdbx_seq_one_letter_code
_entity_poly.pdbx_strand_id
1 'polypeptide(L)'
;MIQQRSEDASWERHLRQKFESVTMRAFAEFKTAMELTSGLCAVKGKIYYFASSDQLKEIRREGKIYGELKIKFEDVYDYTLPLNIGKRHIVIIRKTGDTPDNFPRAYQRIKAKPLTF
;
A
#
# COMPACT_ATOMS: atom_id res chain seq x y z
N MET A 1 3.70 -17.57 12.63
CA MET A 1 4.35 -16.66 11.68
C MET A 1 4.10 -17.21 10.29
N ILE A 2 3.52 -16.44 9.37
CA ILE A 2 3.21 -16.88 8.00
C ILE A 2 4.28 -16.26 7.09
N GLN A 3 4.93 -17.07 6.26
CA GLN A 3 5.91 -16.60 5.27
C GLN A 3 5.33 -16.82 3.86
N GLN A 4 4.74 -15.77 3.31
CA GLN A 4 4.05 -15.83 2.02
C GLN A 4 4.12 -14.47 1.32
N ARG A 5 3.89 -14.47 -0.01
CA ARG A 5 3.74 -13.24 -0.79
C ARG A 5 2.39 -12.58 -0.50
N SER A 6 2.37 -11.24 -0.52
CA SER A 6 1.17 -10.49 -0.14
C SER A 6 0.03 -10.66 -1.15
N GLU A 7 0.33 -10.80 -2.43
CA GLU A 7 -0.67 -11.06 -3.47
C GLU A 7 -1.37 -12.40 -3.28
N ASP A 8 -0.64 -13.44 -2.87
CA ASP A 8 -1.20 -14.77 -2.63
C ASP A 8 -2.04 -14.76 -1.33
N ALA A 9 -1.48 -14.20 -0.25
CA ALA A 9 -2.16 -14.09 1.03
C ALA A 9 -3.46 -13.25 0.95
N SER A 10 -3.52 -12.25 0.07
CA SER A 10 -4.71 -11.42 -0.14
C SER A 10 -5.91 -12.17 -0.74
N TRP A 11 -5.70 -13.36 -1.29
CA TRP A 11 -6.76 -14.24 -1.79
C TRP A 11 -7.23 -15.26 -0.77
N GLU A 12 -6.46 -15.49 0.30
CA GLU A 12 -6.84 -16.43 1.33
C GLU A 12 -7.91 -15.83 2.25
N ARG A 13 -9.08 -16.49 2.33
CA ARG A 13 -10.24 -15.98 3.07
C ARG A 13 -9.95 -15.61 4.53
N HIS A 14 -9.01 -16.30 5.16
CA HIS A 14 -8.65 -16.08 6.55
C HIS A 14 -7.61 -14.95 6.75
N LEU A 15 -7.04 -14.41 5.67
CA LEU A 15 -6.05 -13.32 5.68
C LEU A 15 -6.56 -12.06 4.97
N ARG A 16 -7.41 -12.23 3.95
CA ARG A 16 -8.00 -11.12 3.18
C ARG A 16 -8.77 -10.17 4.10
N GLN A 17 -8.33 -8.92 4.12
CA GLN A 17 -8.92 -7.82 4.88
C GLN A 17 -9.09 -8.13 6.38
N LYS A 18 -8.10 -8.79 7.00
CA LYS A 18 -8.12 -9.17 8.43
C LYS A 18 -7.16 -8.38 9.31
N PHE A 19 -6.29 -7.56 8.73
CA PHE A 19 -5.25 -6.87 9.46
C PHE A 19 -5.59 -5.40 9.67
N GLU A 20 -5.65 -4.95 10.93
CA GLU A 20 -5.89 -3.53 11.26
C GLU A 20 -4.69 -2.64 10.93
N SER A 21 -3.49 -3.22 10.90
CA SER A 21 -2.24 -2.54 10.57
C SER A 21 -1.47 -3.35 9.55
N VAL A 22 -1.14 -2.72 8.42
CA VAL A 22 -0.31 -3.31 7.36
C VAL A 22 0.87 -2.38 7.13
N THR A 23 2.09 -2.87 7.33
CA THR A 23 3.30 -2.08 7.11
C THR A 23 4.01 -2.55 5.85
N MET A 24 4.56 -1.61 5.08
CA MET A 24 5.45 -1.97 3.97
C MET A 24 6.68 -1.08 3.93
N ARG A 25 7.79 -1.69 3.50
CA ARG A 25 9.07 -1.02 3.33
C ARG A 25 9.68 -1.36 1.99
N ALA A 26 9.92 -0.32 1.18
CA ALA A 26 10.79 -0.31 0.00
C ALA A 26 10.64 -1.54 -0.94
N PHE A 27 9.62 -1.52 -1.82
CA PHE A 27 9.44 -2.58 -2.81
C PHE A 27 9.13 -2.10 -4.24
N ALA A 28 8.25 -1.11 -4.42
CA ALA A 28 7.80 -0.70 -5.76
C ALA A 28 7.26 0.74 -5.78
N GLU A 29 6.84 1.21 -6.97
CA GLU A 29 5.99 2.40 -7.11
C GLU A 29 4.74 2.30 -6.24
N PHE A 30 4.24 3.46 -5.81
CA PHE A 30 3.11 3.54 -4.88
C PHE A 30 1.92 2.67 -5.31
N LYS A 31 1.60 2.69 -6.60
CA LYS A 31 0.44 1.99 -7.14
C LYS A 31 0.53 0.48 -6.99
N THR A 32 1.66 -0.08 -7.40
CA THR A 32 1.98 -1.49 -7.26
C THR A 32 1.93 -1.90 -5.80
N ALA A 33 2.51 -1.08 -4.92
CA ALA A 33 2.54 -1.37 -3.49
C ALA A 33 1.13 -1.38 -2.87
N MET A 34 0.28 -0.41 -3.22
CA MET A 34 -1.11 -0.38 -2.74
C MET A 34 -1.92 -1.56 -3.26
N GLU A 35 -1.76 -1.93 -4.53
CA GLU A 35 -2.47 -3.07 -5.09
C GLU A 35 -2.11 -4.38 -4.37
N LEU A 36 -0.81 -4.60 -4.10
CA LEU A 36 -0.31 -5.82 -3.46
C LEU A 36 -0.70 -5.96 -1.99
N THR A 37 -0.93 -4.85 -1.28
CA THR A 37 -1.06 -4.86 0.19
C THR A 37 -2.44 -4.47 0.69
N SER A 38 -3.20 -3.69 -0.07
CA SER A 38 -4.50 -3.20 0.36
C SER A 38 -5.53 -4.31 0.57
N GLY A 39 -5.33 -5.48 -0.06
CA GLY A 39 -6.15 -6.69 0.11
C GLY A 39 -6.00 -7.37 1.47
N LEU A 40 -4.91 -7.11 2.20
CA LEU A 40 -4.70 -7.63 3.57
C LEU A 40 -5.30 -6.70 4.63
N CYS A 41 -5.35 -5.40 4.34
CA CYS A 41 -5.83 -4.40 5.28
C CYS A 41 -7.34 -4.51 5.49
N ALA A 42 -7.77 -4.64 6.74
CA ALA A 42 -9.17 -4.61 7.13
C ALA A 42 -9.78 -3.24 6.83
N VAL A 43 -11.09 -3.20 6.57
CA VAL A 43 -11.83 -1.93 6.48
C VAL A 43 -11.64 -1.16 7.79
N LYS A 44 -11.37 0.15 7.71
CA LYS A 44 -10.96 1.00 8.84
C LYS A 44 -9.55 0.72 9.39
N GLY A 45 -8.83 -0.26 8.86
CA GLY A 45 -7.40 -0.46 9.12
C GLY A 45 -6.52 0.62 8.47
N LYS A 46 -5.24 0.60 8.80
CA LYS A 46 -4.23 1.53 8.29
C LYS A 46 -3.10 0.79 7.58
N ILE A 47 -2.66 1.37 6.48
CA ILE A 47 -1.47 0.95 5.75
C ILE A 47 -0.39 2.01 5.99
N TYR A 48 0.78 1.55 6.43
CA TYR A 48 1.95 2.37 6.70
C TYR A 48 2.98 2.14 5.59
N TYR A 49 3.10 3.13 4.72
CA TYR A 49 3.97 3.09 3.55
C TYR A 49 5.25 3.88 3.81
N PHE A 50 6.39 3.19 3.87
CA PHE A 50 7.69 3.85 3.99
C PHE A 50 8.15 4.42 2.65
N ALA A 51 8.21 5.75 2.56
CA ALA A 51 8.47 6.52 1.35
C ALA A 51 9.77 7.34 1.42
N SER A 52 10.39 7.51 0.26
CA SER A 52 11.30 8.63 0.01
C SER A 52 10.54 9.95 -0.21
N SER A 53 11.24 11.07 -0.19
CA SER A 53 10.63 12.38 -0.45
C SER A 53 10.03 12.51 -1.85
N ASP A 54 10.59 11.81 -2.84
CA ASP A 54 10.06 11.82 -4.21
C ASP A 54 8.81 10.95 -4.34
N GLN A 55 8.79 9.79 -3.68
CA GLN A 55 7.58 8.97 -3.60
C GLN A 55 6.45 9.73 -2.89
N LEU A 56 6.75 10.49 -1.83
CA LEU A 56 5.74 11.31 -1.16
C LEU A 56 5.10 12.33 -2.12
N LYS A 57 5.88 12.95 -3.01
CA LYS A 57 5.33 13.87 -4.03
C LYS A 57 4.43 13.15 -5.01
N GLU A 58 4.82 11.96 -5.47
CA GLU A 58 4.02 11.12 -6.36
C GLU A 58 2.69 10.72 -5.70
N ILE A 59 2.73 10.24 -4.46
CA ILE A 59 1.55 9.83 -3.68
C ILE A 59 0.53 10.96 -3.54
N ARG A 60 1.01 12.18 -3.30
CA ARG A 60 0.15 13.37 -3.19
C ARG A 60 -0.51 13.76 -4.52
N ARG A 61 0.08 13.41 -5.65
CA ARG A 61 -0.45 13.71 -7.00
C ARG A 61 -1.40 12.61 -7.51
N GLU A 62 -1.26 11.39 -7.02
CA GLU A 62 -2.00 10.24 -7.51
C GLU A 62 -3.40 10.11 -6.90
N GLY A 63 -4.39 10.80 -7.46
CA GLY A 63 -5.76 10.81 -6.92
C GLY A 63 -6.60 9.57 -7.23
N LYS A 64 -6.42 8.95 -8.41
CA LYS A 64 -7.37 7.95 -8.94
C LYS A 64 -7.31 6.62 -8.19
N ILE A 65 -6.12 6.21 -7.73
CA ILE A 65 -5.93 4.97 -6.98
C ILE A 65 -6.73 4.89 -5.67
N TYR A 66 -6.95 6.03 -5.02
CA TYR A 66 -7.68 6.10 -3.76
C TYR A 66 -9.12 5.59 -3.91
N GLY A 67 -9.79 5.97 -5.00
CA GLY A 67 -11.16 5.55 -5.29
C GLY A 67 -11.29 4.08 -5.69
N GLU A 68 -10.32 3.55 -6.44
CA GLU A 68 -10.33 2.17 -6.91
C GLU A 68 -10.07 1.15 -5.81
N LEU A 69 -9.01 1.35 -5.02
CA LEU A 69 -8.63 0.41 -3.98
C LEU A 69 -9.35 0.65 -2.64
N LYS A 70 -10.29 1.60 -2.62
CA LYS A 70 -11.03 2.04 -1.43
C LYS A 70 -10.07 2.38 -0.29
N ILE A 71 -9.12 3.25 -0.58
CA ILE A 71 -8.12 3.75 0.36
C ILE A 71 -8.10 5.28 0.33
N LYS A 72 -7.59 5.90 1.38
CA LYS A 72 -7.49 7.36 1.48
C LYS A 72 -6.17 7.74 2.15
N PHE A 73 -5.49 8.75 1.62
CA PHE A 73 -4.38 9.39 2.31
C PHE A 73 -4.86 10.01 3.63
N GLU A 74 -4.30 9.58 4.75
CA GLU A 74 -4.69 10.03 6.09
C GLU A 74 -3.70 11.06 6.63
N ASP A 75 -2.41 10.72 6.68
CA ASP A 75 -1.37 11.57 7.29
C ASP A 75 0.04 11.16 6.84
N VAL A 76 1.06 11.92 7.23
CA VAL A 76 2.48 11.63 7.00
C VAL A 76 3.27 11.89 8.25
N TYR A 77 4.04 10.88 8.66
CA TYR A 77 5.05 11.03 9.69
C TYR A 77 6.43 11.23 9.05
N ASP A 78 6.98 12.43 9.21
CA ASP A 78 8.28 12.80 8.70
C ASP A 78 9.38 12.46 9.70
N TYR A 79 10.48 11.84 9.24
CA TYR A 79 11.63 11.63 10.10
C TYR A 79 12.96 11.64 9.34
N THR A 80 14.01 12.06 10.05
CA THR A 80 15.39 12.07 9.54
C THR A 80 16.09 10.82 10.05
N LEU A 81 16.72 10.07 9.14
CA LEU A 81 17.49 8.91 9.53
C LEU A 81 18.78 9.33 10.26
N PRO A 82 19.24 8.56 11.26
CA PRO A 82 20.53 8.77 11.91
C PRO A 82 21.69 8.76 10.90
N LEU A 83 22.86 9.28 11.29
CA LEU A 83 24.07 9.29 10.45
C LEU A 83 23.93 10.11 9.15
N ASN A 84 22.97 11.03 9.10
CA ASN A 84 22.74 11.94 7.97
C ASN A 84 22.46 11.23 6.64
N ILE A 85 21.90 10.00 6.69
CA ILE A 85 21.61 9.19 5.49
C ILE A 85 20.27 9.56 4.81
N GLY A 86 19.74 10.73 5.13
CA GLY A 86 18.60 11.36 4.45
C GLY A 86 17.28 11.35 5.21
N LYS A 87 16.27 11.99 4.61
CA LYS A 87 14.90 12.08 5.12
C LYS A 87 14.03 10.95 4.59
N ARG A 88 13.09 10.50 5.42
CA ARG A 88 12.10 9.49 5.08
C ARG A 88 10.75 9.86 5.66
N HIS A 89 9.72 9.26 5.07
CA HIS A 89 8.33 9.56 5.36
C HIS A 89 7.60 8.24 5.60
N ILE A 90 6.78 8.17 6.62
CA ILE A 90 5.79 7.09 6.75
C ILE A 90 4.46 7.69 6.35
N VAL A 91 3.99 7.32 5.16
CA VAL A 91 2.68 7.73 4.68
C VAL A 91 1.63 6.80 5.27
N ILE A 92 0.65 7.39 5.93
CA ILE A 92 -0.45 6.69 6.59
C ILE A 92 -1.66 6.74 5.68
N ILE A 93 -2.19 5.57 5.36
CA ILE A 93 -3.29 5.40 4.41
C ILE A 93 -4.39 4.61 5.08
N ARG A 94 -5.59 5.16 5.10
CA ARG A 94 -6.78 4.55 5.68
C ARG A 94 -7.47 3.66 4.66
N LYS A 95 -7.88 2.46 5.07
CA LYS A 95 -8.83 1.65 4.30
C LYS A 95 -10.26 2.18 4.52
N THR A 96 -10.92 2.56 3.44
CA THR A 96 -12.24 3.22 3.47
C THR A 96 -13.40 2.31 3.07
N GLY A 97 -13.13 1.16 2.45
CA GLY A 97 -14.14 0.18 2.07
C GLY A 97 -13.48 -1.13 1.66
N ASP A 98 -14.29 -2.10 1.23
CA ASP A 98 -13.77 -3.40 0.81
C ASP A 98 -12.86 -3.31 -0.40
N THR A 99 -11.79 -4.11 -0.39
CA THR A 99 -10.96 -4.32 -1.57
C THR A 99 -11.81 -5.01 -2.64
N PRO A 100 -11.95 -4.43 -3.85
CA PRO A 100 -12.72 -5.07 -4.91
C PRO A 100 -12.19 -6.47 -5.25
N ASP A 101 -13.09 -7.36 -5.66
CA ASP A 101 -12.80 -8.79 -5.87
C ASP A 101 -11.89 -9.08 -7.07
N ASN A 102 -11.58 -8.08 -7.89
CA ASN A 102 -10.60 -8.18 -8.97
C ASN A 102 -9.17 -7.82 -8.52
N PHE A 103 -8.96 -7.47 -7.25
CA PHE A 103 -7.67 -7.12 -6.67
C PHE A 103 -7.23 -8.06 -5.54
N PRO A 104 -5.92 -8.37 -5.45
CA PRO A 104 -4.84 -7.92 -6.34
C PRO A 104 -4.85 -8.65 -7.69
N ARG A 105 -4.46 -7.99 -8.78
CA ARG A 105 -4.28 -8.69 -10.07
C ARG A 105 -3.11 -9.67 -9.98
N ALA A 106 -3.01 -10.60 -10.92
CA ALA A 106 -1.85 -11.49 -11.01
C ALA A 106 -0.55 -10.68 -11.05
N TYR A 107 0.45 -11.05 -10.23
CA TYR A 107 1.69 -10.30 -10.07
C TYR A 107 2.39 -9.95 -11.39
N GLN A 108 2.38 -10.88 -12.35
CA GLN A 108 2.93 -10.64 -13.69
C GLN A 108 2.26 -9.45 -14.40
N ARG A 109 0.93 -9.28 -14.25
CA ARG A 109 0.19 -8.15 -14.81
C ARG A 109 0.49 -6.85 -14.08
N ILE A 110 0.62 -6.90 -12.75
CA ILE A 110 0.99 -5.73 -11.94
C ILE A 110 2.37 -5.22 -12.36
N LYS A 111 3.34 -6.14 -12.47
CA LYS A 111 4.72 -5.84 -12.88
C LYS A 111 4.81 -5.31 -14.31
N ALA A 112 4.07 -5.91 -15.25
CA ALA A 112 4.09 -5.52 -16.66
C ALA A 112 3.35 -4.20 -16.91
N LYS A 113 2.24 -3.96 -16.17
CA LYS A 113 1.42 -2.76 -16.31
C LYS A 113 0.87 -2.32 -14.96
N PRO A 114 1.60 -1.44 -14.25
CA PRO A 114 1.09 -0.76 -13.07
C PRO A 114 -0.24 -0.07 -13.38
N LEU A 115 -1.04 0.15 -12.33
CA LEU A 115 -2.35 0.80 -12.48
C LEU A 115 -2.19 2.14 -13.20
N THR A 116 -2.79 2.22 -14.38
CA THR A 116 -2.72 3.36 -15.28
C THR A 116 -4.14 3.85 -15.46
N PHE A 117 -4.39 5.08 -15.02
CA PHE A 117 -5.72 5.65 -14.90
C PHE A 117 -5.85 6.94 -15.68
#